data_AF-A0A4V2LRA8-F1
#
_entry.id   AF-A0A4V2LRA8-F1
#
_cell.length_a   1.000
_cell.length_b   1.000
_cell.length_c   1.000
_cell.angle_alpha   90.00
_cell.angle_beta   90.00
_cell.angle_gamma   90.00
#
_symmetry.space_group_name_H-M   'P 1'
#
loop_
_entity.id
_entity.type
_entity.pdbx_description
1 polymer ?
#
loop_
_entity_poly.entity_id
_entity_poly.type
_entity_poly.pdbx_seq_one_letter_code
_entity_poly.pdbx_strand_id
1 'polypeptide(L)'
;MTHSVALNFADGKTFFISVHEDELLLNAAIRQGITLPLDCREGVCGTCQGQCESGAYEQEYVDEEALSEGDLAERKILACQTRVKSNAAFYFDHNSDICNAGESLKIATTVTAVELVSETTAILHVDASSYKQPLHFLPGQYARLQIPNSEDWRSYSFANRPNATNQLQFLIRLLPNGVMSNYLRERCEVGQTIYMEAPLGSFYLREVERPLVFIAGGTGLSAFLGMLDNIAEQPNAPAVHLYYGVSQEADLCEQQRLHAYTERMPNFNYQPIISQASDNWTGKTGFIQDHLNKDQLAEQAFDMYLCGPPPMIEAVKSWLGDQALQNYRIYSEKFLQSNTSRL
;
A
#
# COMPACT_ATOMS: atom_id res chain seq x y z
N MET A 1 -35.15 6.05 -7.58
CA MET A 1 -34.71 6.93 -8.70
C MET A 1 -33.30 6.53 -9.15
N THR A 2 -32.78 7.09 -10.24
CA THR A 2 -31.41 6.81 -10.73
C THR A 2 -30.63 8.10 -10.88
N HIS A 3 -29.36 8.09 -10.45
CA HIS A 3 -28.43 9.21 -10.58
C HIS A 3 -27.38 8.94 -11.64
N SER A 4 -27.01 9.97 -12.40
CA SER A 4 -25.88 9.93 -13.33
C SER A 4 -24.61 10.29 -12.57
N VAL A 5 -23.62 9.40 -12.62
CA VAL A 5 -22.35 9.56 -11.90
C VAL A 5 -21.18 9.48 -12.86
N ALA A 6 -20.27 10.44 -12.75
CA ALA A 6 -18.97 10.42 -13.41
C ALA A 6 -17.90 9.81 -12.49
N LEU A 7 -17.15 8.84 -12.99
CA LEU A 7 -15.96 8.28 -12.34
C LEU A 7 -14.74 8.77 -13.12
N ASN A 8 -13.97 9.68 -12.51
CA ASN A 8 -12.76 10.28 -13.07
C ASN A 8 -11.53 9.55 -12.54
N PHE A 9 -10.54 9.30 -13.40
CA PHE A 9 -9.33 8.55 -13.07
C PHE A 9 -8.06 9.37 -13.33
N ALA A 10 -6.95 8.97 -12.71
CA ALA A 10 -5.68 9.68 -12.81
C ALA A 10 -5.11 9.75 -14.24
N ASP A 11 -5.50 8.82 -15.12
CA ASP A 11 -5.14 8.81 -16.55
C ASP A 11 -6.02 9.73 -17.41
N GLY A 12 -6.86 10.57 -16.78
CA GLY A 12 -7.73 11.54 -17.44
C GLY A 12 -8.96 10.96 -18.12
N LYS A 13 -9.20 9.64 -17.99
CA LYS A 13 -10.41 9.00 -18.51
C LYS A 13 -11.57 9.18 -17.52
N THR A 14 -12.78 9.26 -18.09
CA THR A 14 -14.03 9.33 -17.35
C THR A 14 -14.98 8.25 -17.81
N PHE A 15 -15.59 7.54 -16.86
CA PHE A 15 -16.73 6.66 -17.14
C PHE A 15 -18.00 7.24 -16.55
N PHE A 16 -19.10 7.18 -17.30
CA PHE A 16 -20.43 7.56 -16.82
C PHE A 16 -21.21 6.31 -16.48
N ILE A 17 -21.72 6.24 -15.26
CA ILE A 17 -22.53 5.13 -14.78
C ILE A 17 -23.89 5.62 -14.26
N SER A 18 -24.88 4.75 -14.34
CA SER A 18 -26.18 4.94 -13.67
C SER A 18 -26.17 4.24 -12.32
N VAL A 19 -26.45 4.98 -11.24
CA VAL A 19 -26.50 4.47 -9.86
C VAL A 19 -27.95 4.50 -9.37
N HIS A 20 -28.45 3.36 -8.89
CA HIS A 20 -29.78 3.30 -8.28
C HIS A 20 -29.75 3.85 -6.85
N GLU A 21 -30.85 4.43 -6.39
CA GLU A 21 -30.97 5.05 -5.05
C GLU A 21 -30.57 4.12 -3.89
N ASP A 22 -30.91 2.82 -3.99
CA ASP A 22 -30.59 1.80 -3.00
C ASP A 22 -29.30 1.01 -3.30
N GLU A 23 -28.44 1.52 -4.19
CA GLU A 23 -27.22 0.85 -4.60
C GLU A 23 -25.96 1.60 -4.11
N LEU A 24 -24.97 0.83 -3.68
CA LEU A 24 -23.64 1.36 -3.36
C LEU A 24 -22.89 1.71 -4.64
N LEU A 25 -22.10 2.78 -4.62
CA LEU A 25 -21.30 3.26 -5.75
C LEU A 25 -20.46 2.13 -6.38
N LEU A 26 -19.80 1.33 -5.54
CA LEU A 26 -19.03 0.17 -5.98
C LEU A 26 -19.88 -0.87 -6.71
N ASN A 27 -21.07 -1.20 -6.21
CA ASN A 27 -21.94 -2.20 -6.83
C ASN A 27 -22.45 -1.70 -8.18
N ALA A 28 -22.78 -0.41 -8.28
CA ALA A 28 -23.19 0.21 -9.54
C ALA A 28 -22.06 0.20 -10.58
N ALA A 29 -20.82 0.46 -10.16
CA ALA A 29 -19.63 0.37 -11.02
C ALA A 29 -19.43 -1.07 -11.54
N ILE A 30 -19.43 -2.06 -10.64
CA ILE A 30 -19.27 -3.49 -11.00
C ILE A 30 -20.37 -3.96 -11.95
N ARG A 31 -21.63 -3.60 -11.68
CA ARG A 31 -22.78 -3.93 -12.55
C ARG A 31 -22.61 -3.41 -13.98
N GLN A 32 -21.82 -2.35 -14.15
CA GLN A 32 -21.54 -1.71 -15.44
C GLN A 32 -20.13 -2.04 -15.96
N GLY A 33 -19.49 -3.07 -15.40
CA GLY A 33 -18.22 -3.61 -15.88
C GLY A 33 -16.98 -2.85 -15.39
N ILE A 34 -17.11 -1.98 -14.40
CA ILE A 34 -15.99 -1.23 -13.82
C ILE A 34 -15.66 -1.81 -12.45
N THR A 35 -14.52 -2.48 -12.35
CA THR A 35 -14.05 -3.12 -11.12
C THR A 35 -13.06 -2.20 -10.41
N LEU A 36 -13.58 -1.23 -9.65
CA LEU A 36 -12.73 -0.39 -8.80
C LEU A 36 -11.90 -1.25 -7.84
N PRO A 37 -10.64 -0.85 -7.52
CA PRO A 37 -9.81 -1.53 -6.53
C PRO A 37 -10.55 -1.74 -5.20
N LEU A 38 -10.46 -2.96 -4.67
CA LEU A 38 -11.26 -3.39 -3.54
C LEU A 38 -10.59 -4.55 -2.79
N ASP A 39 -10.73 -4.55 -1.46
CA ASP A 39 -10.35 -5.68 -0.61
C ASP A 39 -11.52 -6.22 0.22
N CYS A 40 -11.99 -5.45 1.23
CA CYS A 40 -12.88 -5.99 2.26
C CYS A 40 -14.40 -5.82 2.04
N ARG A 41 -14.85 -4.81 1.28
CA ARG A 41 -16.27 -4.36 1.19
C ARG A 41 -16.93 -3.92 2.51
N GLU A 42 -16.17 -3.81 3.59
CA GLU A 42 -16.70 -3.53 4.94
C GLU A 42 -16.36 -2.13 5.47
N GLY A 43 -15.76 -1.26 4.64
CA GLY A 43 -15.41 0.09 5.08
C GLY A 43 -14.15 0.20 5.94
N VAL A 44 -13.36 -0.87 6.04
CA VAL A 44 -12.17 -0.94 6.91
C VAL A 44 -10.85 -0.80 6.13
N CYS A 45 -10.72 -1.38 4.93
CA CYS A 45 -9.41 -1.50 4.26
C CYS A 45 -8.89 -0.22 3.57
N GLY A 46 -9.75 0.73 3.22
CA GLY A 46 -9.35 1.92 2.44
C GLY A 46 -9.06 1.70 0.94
N THR A 47 -8.95 0.47 0.43
CA THR A 47 -8.54 0.19 -0.97
C THR A 47 -9.45 0.84 -2.03
N CYS A 48 -10.75 0.92 -1.75
CA CYS A 48 -11.76 1.53 -2.64
C CYS A 48 -11.92 3.04 -2.44
N GLN A 49 -10.91 3.70 -1.85
CA GLN A 49 -10.94 5.13 -1.58
C GLN A 49 -11.01 5.94 -2.88
N GLY A 50 -11.91 6.93 -2.90
CA GLY A 50 -11.97 7.99 -3.89
C GLY A 50 -12.27 9.34 -3.23
N GLN A 51 -12.53 10.36 -4.03
CA GLN A 51 -12.90 11.70 -3.57
C GLN A 51 -14.15 12.17 -4.30
N CYS A 52 -15.12 12.72 -3.56
CA CYS A 52 -16.31 13.30 -4.18
C CYS A 52 -16.06 14.75 -4.62
N GLU A 53 -15.90 14.96 -5.93
CA GLU A 53 -15.68 16.28 -6.53
C GLU A 53 -16.97 17.11 -6.58
N SER A 54 -18.13 16.47 -6.79
CA SER A 54 -19.43 17.14 -6.79
C SER A 54 -20.57 16.19 -6.48
N GLY A 55 -21.70 16.74 -6.03
CA GLY A 55 -22.91 15.99 -5.68
C GLY A 55 -23.03 15.66 -4.20
N ALA A 56 -24.18 15.10 -3.85
CA ALA A 56 -24.54 14.65 -2.51
C ALA A 56 -24.39 13.14 -2.40
N TYR A 57 -23.87 12.68 -1.25
CA TYR A 57 -23.67 11.28 -0.93
C TYR A 57 -23.84 11.04 0.57
N GLU A 58 -24.03 9.78 0.94
CA GLU A 58 -23.96 9.29 2.31
C GLU A 58 -23.01 8.10 2.34
N GLN A 59 -22.35 7.86 3.48
CA GLN A 59 -21.55 6.66 3.72
C GLN A 59 -22.16 5.86 4.84
N GLU A 60 -22.31 4.54 4.65
CA GLU A 60 -22.94 3.66 5.64
C GLU A 60 -22.05 3.48 6.87
N TYR A 61 -20.85 2.91 6.68
CA TYR A 61 -19.84 2.75 7.70
C TYR A 61 -18.47 3.10 7.13
N VAL A 62 -17.65 3.80 7.90
CA VAL A 62 -16.27 4.10 7.56
C VAL A 62 -15.47 3.98 8.84
N ASP A 63 -14.49 3.08 8.83
CA ASP A 63 -13.57 2.95 9.95
C ASP A 63 -12.63 4.15 10.03
N GLU A 64 -12.36 4.66 11.23
CA GLU A 64 -11.45 5.80 11.44
C GLU A 64 -10.01 5.48 11.01
N GLU A 65 -9.61 4.20 11.06
CA GLU A 65 -8.30 3.80 10.53
C GLU A 65 -8.29 3.84 9.00
N ALA A 66 -9.43 3.60 8.34
CA ALA A 66 -9.57 3.66 6.89
C ALA A 66 -9.53 5.12 6.39
N LEU A 67 -10.45 5.96 6.86
CA LEU A 67 -10.49 7.40 6.57
C LEU A 67 -10.51 8.21 7.87
N SER A 68 -9.54 9.11 8.01
CA SER A 68 -9.50 10.05 9.13
C SER A 68 -10.59 11.12 9.03
N GLU A 69 -10.82 11.87 10.11
CA GLU A 69 -11.69 13.06 10.08
C GLU A 69 -11.24 14.09 9.03
N GLY A 70 -9.92 14.25 8.85
CA GLY A 70 -9.35 15.12 7.81
C GLY A 70 -9.66 14.60 6.40
N ASP A 71 -9.53 13.29 6.19
CA ASP A 71 -9.88 12.67 4.90
C ASP A 71 -11.39 12.89 4.58
N LEU A 72 -12.26 12.72 5.57
CA LEU A 72 -13.70 12.98 5.43
C LEU A 72 -14.01 14.46 5.16
N ALA A 73 -13.31 15.39 5.82
CA ALA A 73 -13.44 16.83 5.58
C ALA A 73 -13.03 17.22 4.15
N GLU A 74 -12.05 16.52 3.56
CA GLU A 74 -11.65 16.63 2.16
C GLU A 74 -12.60 15.89 1.19
N ARG A 75 -13.75 15.40 1.67
CA ARG A 75 -14.74 14.65 0.92
C ARG A 75 -14.20 13.35 0.32
N LYS A 76 -13.21 12.72 0.97
CA LYS A 76 -12.81 11.35 0.63
C LYS A 76 -13.91 10.37 1.03
N ILE A 77 -14.05 9.33 0.22
CA ILE A 77 -15.12 8.33 0.34
C ILE A 77 -14.54 6.93 0.17
N LEU A 78 -15.25 5.93 0.69
CA LEU A 78 -15.05 4.52 0.36
C LEU A 78 -16.17 4.09 -0.59
N ALA A 79 -15.84 3.76 -1.84
CA ALA A 79 -16.85 3.40 -2.84
C ALA A 79 -17.71 2.20 -2.40
N CYS A 80 -17.16 1.28 -1.59
CA CYS A 80 -17.88 0.14 -1.04
C CYS A 80 -18.92 0.50 0.03
N GLN A 81 -18.92 1.72 0.54
CA GLN A 81 -19.81 2.20 1.61
C GLN A 81 -20.61 3.43 1.18
N THR A 82 -20.41 3.93 -0.04
CA THR A 82 -20.98 5.19 -0.52
C THR A 82 -22.30 4.98 -1.25
N ARG A 83 -23.35 5.69 -0.82
CA ARG A 83 -24.64 5.83 -1.52
C ARG A 83 -24.76 7.23 -2.10
N VAL A 84 -25.12 7.31 -3.37
CA VAL A 84 -25.23 8.58 -4.09
C VAL A 84 -26.65 9.13 -3.96
N LYS A 85 -26.80 10.44 -3.69
CA LYS A 85 -28.09 11.12 -3.45
C LYS A 85 -28.45 12.17 -4.51
N SER A 86 -27.55 12.42 -5.46
CA SER A 86 -27.75 13.30 -6.61
C SER A 86 -26.89 12.87 -7.78
N ASN A 87 -27.00 13.52 -8.93
CA ASN A 87 -25.91 13.42 -9.91
C ASN A 87 -24.60 13.87 -9.25
N ALA A 88 -23.51 13.16 -9.51
CA ALA A 88 -22.26 13.32 -8.78
C ALA A 88 -21.03 13.02 -9.65
N ALA A 89 -19.87 13.49 -9.21
CA ALA A 89 -18.58 13.13 -9.80
C ALA A 89 -17.64 12.67 -8.68
N PHE A 90 -16.93 11.57 -8.93
CA PHE A 90 -15.95 11.01 -8.03
C PHE A 90 -14.62 10.84 -8.76
N TYR A 91 -13.54 11.28 -8.12
CA TYR A 91 -12.17 11.07 -8.57
C TYR A 91 -11.53 9.89 -7.85
N PHE A 92 -10.87 9.03 -8.61
CA PHE A 92 -10.08 7.91 -8.12
C PHE A 92 -8.63 8.10 -8.54
N ASP A 93 -7.74 8.15 -7.55
CA ASP A 93 -6.33 8.49 -7.76
C ASP A 93 -5.50 7.28 -8.25
N HIS A 94 -5.99 6.59 -9.26
CA HIS A 94 -5.33 5.51 -9.98
C HIS A 94 -5.78 5.48 -11.44
N ASN A 95 -5.00 4.83 -12.30
CA ASN A 95 -5.32 4.75 -13.72
C ASN A 95 -6.51 3.82 -13.95
N SER A 96 -7.39 4.15 -14.88
CA SER A 96 -8.55 3.29 -15.18
C SER A 96 -8.20 1.88 -15.66
N ASP A 97 -6.98 1.66 -16.16
CA ASP A 97 -6.54 0.37 -16.69
C ASP A 97 -6.54 -0.73 -15.61
N ILE A 98 -6.37 -0.37 -14.33
CA ILE A 98 -6.48 -1.33 -13.22
C ILE A 98 -7.94 -1.65 -12.85
N CYS A 99 -8.90 -0.86 -13.33
CA CYS A 99 -10.33 -1.07 -13.08
C CYS A 99 -10.95 -2.11 -14.02
N ASN A 100 -10.17 -2.61 -14.99
CA ASN A 100 -10.57 -3.61 -15.98
C ASN A 100 -9.53 -4.72 -16.13
N ALA A 101 -8.56 -4.82 -15.21
CA ALA A 101 -7.40 -5.72 -15.32
C ALA A 101 -7.74 -7.23 -15.18
N GLY A 102 -9.02 -7.60 -15.12
CA GLY A 102 -9.50 -8.96 -14.88
C GLY A 102 -9.69 -9.27 -13.39
N GLU A 103 -10.26 -10.44 -13.10
CA GLU A 103 -10.35 -10.95 -11.73
C GLU A 103 -8.93 -11.26 -11.21
N SER A 104 -8.74 -11.09 -9.90
CA SER A 104 -7.53 -11.52 -9.21
C SER A 104 -7.26 -13.01 -9.46
N LEU A 105 -6.02 -13.35 -9.74
CA LEU A 105 -5.59 -14.72 -9.99
C LEU A 105 -5.39 -15.45 -8.66
N LYS A 106 -5.99 -16.64 -8.51
CA LYS A 106 -5.65 -17.58 -7.44
C LYS A 106 -4.54 -18.51 -7.89
N ILE A 107 -3.39 -18.42 -7.25
CA ILE A 107 -2.15 -19.10 -7.63
C ILE A 107 -1.67 -19.96 -6.46
N ALA A 108 -1.33 -21.22 -6.72
CA ALA A 108 -0.60 -22.04 -5.77
C ALA A 108 0.88 -21.68 -5.83
N THR A 109 1.48 -21.31 -4.70
CA THR A 109 2.90 -20.96 -4.61
C THR A 109 3.61 -21.90 -3.65
N THR A 110 4.93 -22.03 -3.80
CA THR A 110 5.76 -22.89 -2.95
C THR A 110 6.67 -22.02 -2.09
N VAL A 111 6.71 -22.23 -0.78
CA VAL A 111 7.66 -21.53 0.10
C VAL A 111 9.08 -21.92 -0.27
N THR A 112 9.92 -20.94 -0.61
CA THR A 112 11.34 -21.15 -0.96
C THR A 112 12.28 -20.75 0.17
N ALA A 113 11.89 -19.78 0.99
CA ALA A 113 12.60 -19.42 2.22
C ALA A 113 11.66 -18.72 3.20
N VAL A 114 11.94 -18.88 4.50
CA VAL A 114 11.35 -18.09 5.58
C VAL A 114 12.47 -17.68 6.53
N GLU A 115 12.59 -16.39 6.79
CA GLU A 115 13.58 -15.82 7.70
C GLU A 115 12.87 -15.06 8.81
N LEU A 116 13.11 -15.46 10.07
CA LEU A 116 12.66 -14.70 11.24
C LEU A 116 13.73 -13.65 11.58
N VAL A 117 13.61 -12.47 10.96
CA VAL A 117 14.57 -11.36 11.11
C VAL A 117 14.64 -10.87 12.55
N SER A 118 13.48 -10.78 13.21
CA SER A 118 13.35 -10.42 14.62
C SER A 118 12.14 -11.14 15.25
N GLU A 119 11.91 -10.91 16.55
CA GLU A 119 10.68 -11.37 17.20
C GLU A 119 9.40 -10.78 16.57
N THR A 120 9.52 -9.65 15.86
CA THR A 120 8.38 -8.91 15.30
C THR A 120 8.37 -8.84 13.77
N THR A 121 9.37 -9.42 13.09
CA THR A 121 9.50 -9.31 11.63
C THR A 121 10.01 -10.60 11.00
N ALA A 122 9.37 -10.99 9.90
CA ALA A 122 9.80 -12.10 9.05
C ALA A 122 9.88 -11.69 7.58
N ILE A 123 10.71 -12.39 6.82
CA ILE A 123 10.77 -12.32 5.37
C ILE A 123 10.34 -13.68 4.81
N LEU A 124 9.34 -13.67 3.93
CA LEU A 124 8.84 -14.87 3.26
C LEU A 124 9.15 -14.79 1.77
N HIS A 125 9.77 -15.84 1.25
CA HIS A 125 9.98 -16.02 -0.19
C HIS A 125 9.11 -17.16 -0.70
N VAL A 126 8.45 -16.94 -1.84
CA VAL A 126 7.63 -17.94 -2.51
C VAL A 126 7.91 -18.00 -4.01
N ASP A 127 7.77 -19.20 -4.56
CA ASP A 127 7.81 -19.49 -5.99
C ASP A 127 6.39 -19.64 -6.54
N ALA A 128 5.98 -18.73 -7.42
CA ALA A 128 4.71 -18.76 -8.12
C ALA A 128 4.82 -19.26 -9.59
N SER A 129 5.90 -19.96 -9.95
CA SER A 129 6.15 -20.51 -11.31
C SER A 129 5.19 -21.64 -11.74
N SER A 130 4.28 -22.06 -10.83
CA SER A 130 3.11 -22.87 -11.19
C SER A 130 2.23 -22.11 -12.20
N TYR A 131 2.13 -20.79 -12.06
CA TYR A 131 1.55 -19.88 -13.06
C TYR A 131 2.57 -19.62 -14.16
N LYS A 132 2.26 -20.06 -15.39
CA LYS A 132 3.21 -20.12 -16.51
C LYS A 132 3.49 -18.80 -17.20
N GLN A 133 2.62 -17.81 -17.01
CA GLN A 133 2.84 -16.46 -17.54
C GLN A 133 3.54 -15.61 -16.47
N PRO A 134 4.32 -14.58 -16.87
CA PRO A 134 4.80 -13.60 -15.91
C PRO A 134 3.62 -13.00 -15.14
N LEU A 135 3.71 -12.97 -13.82
CA LEU A 135 2.70 -12.34 -13.00
C LEU A 135 2.80 -10.82 -13.19
N HIS A 136 1.77 -10.23 -13.77
CA HIS A 136 1.68 -8.79 -13.97
C HIS A 136 1.13 -8.14 -12.70
N PHE A 137 1.94 -7.30 -12.07
CA PHE A 137 1.53 -6.44 -10.95
C PHE A 137 2.33 -5.14 -11.00
N LEU A 138 1.80 -4.07 -10.41
CA LEU A 138 2.49 -2.78 -10.32
C LEU A 138 3.29 -2.70 -9.02
N PRO A 139 4.56 -2.21 -9.04
CA PRO A 139 5.36 -2.08 -7.83
C PRO A 139 4.66 -1.29 -6.72
N GLY A 140 4.43 -1.93 -5.57
CA GLY A 140 3.65 -1.39 -4.45
C GLY A 140 2.34 -2.13 -4.17
N GLN A 141 1.80 -2.84 -5.18
CA GLN A 141 0.64 -3.72 -5.01
C GLN A 141 0.93 -4.88 -4.05
N TYR A 142 -0.13 -5.57 -3.65
CA TYR A 142 -0.06 -6.66 -2.70
C TYR A 142 -0.77 -7.92 -3.20
N ALA A 143 -0.59 -8.99 -2.44
CA ALA A 143 -1.34 -10.21 -2.57
C ALA A 143 -2.01 -10.58 -1.25
N ARG A 144 -3.11 -11.33 -1.33
CA ARG A 144 -3.64 -12.06 -0.17
C ARG A 144 -2.99 -13.43 -0.13
N LEU A 145 -2.41 -13.79 1.01
CA LEU A 145 -1.88 -15.12 1.27
C LEU A 145 -2.83 -15.87 2.20
N GLN A 146 -3.24 -17.07 1.79
CA GLN A 146 -4.04 -17.96 2.62
C GLN A 146 -3.15 -18.58 3.69
N ILE A 147 -3.58 -18.57 4.95
CA ILE A 147 -2.87 -19.33 5.98
C ILE A 147 -3.14 -20.83 5.70
N PRO A 148 -2.09 -21.66 5.54
CA PRO A 148 -2.29 -23.08 5.24
C PRO A 148 -3.18 -23.79 6.26
N ASN A 149 -4.06 -24.66 5.76
CA ASN A 149 -5.07 -25.39 6.54
C ASN A 149 -6.09 -24.49 7.28
N SER A 150 -6.39 -23.31 6.74
CA SER A 150 -7.44 -22.43 7.25
C SER A 150 -8.18 -21.70 6.12
N GLU A 151 -9.28 -21.03 6.45
CA GLU A 151 -10.00 -20.14 5.53
C GLU A 151 -9.51 -18.68 5.64
N ASP A 152 -8.56 -18.40 6.52
CA ASP A 152 -8.03 -17.06 6.74
C ASP A 152 -7.09 -16.62 5.61
N TRP A 153 -7.25 -15.37 5.18
CA TRP A 153 -6.39 -14.68 4.22
C TRP A 153 -5.81 -13.41 4.84
N ARG A 154 -4.57 -13.06 4.51
CA ARG A 154 -3.94 -11.81 4.96
C ARG A 154 -3.19 -11.13 3.82
N SER A 155 -3.29 -9.81 3.78
CA SER A 155 -2.72 -8.97 2.73
C SER A 155 -1.25 -8.64 3.02
N TYR A 156 -0.37 -8.83 2.03
CA TYR A 156 1.06 -8.52 2.12
C TYR A 156 1.57 -7.93 0.80
N SER A 157 2.17 -6.74 0.87
CA SER A 157 2.76 -6.06 -0.30
C SER A 157 3.95 -6.83 -0.84
N PHE A 158 4.07 -6.89 -2.17
CA PHE A 158 5.24 -7.47 -2.82
C PHE A 158 6.50 -6.65 -2.52
N ALA A 159 7.57 -7.32 -2.09
CA ALA A 159 8.87 -6.73 -1.76
C ALA A 159 9.82 -6.62 -2.97
N ASN A 160 9.36 -6.97 -4.15
CA ASN A 160 10.18 -6.96 -5.37
C ASN A 160 9.33 -6.56 -6.57
N ARG A 161 9.98 -6.08 -7.63
CA ARG A 161 9.29 -5.83 -8.90
C ARG A 161 8.86 -7.15 -9.58
N PRO A 162 7.89 -7.11 -10.50
CA PRO A 162 7.58 -8.27 -11.35
C PRO A 162 8.85 -8.80 -12.04
N ASN A 163 8.95 -10.13 -12.12
CA ASN A 163 10.07 -10.81 -12.75
C ASN A 163 9.59 -12.02 -13.55
N ALA A 164 10.39 -12.44 -14.54
CA ALA A 164 10.04 -13.50 -15.47
C ALA A 164 9.91 -14.90 -14.82
N THR A 165 10.43 -15.06 -13.60
CA THR A 165 10.48 -16.33 -12.87
C THR A 165 9.41 -16.45 -11.79
N ASN A 166 8.56 -15.45 -11.62
CA ASN A 166 7.52 -15.39 -10.58
C ASN A 166 8.06 -15.72 -9.17
N GLN A 167 9.27 -15.25 -8.86
CA GLN A 167 9.82 -15.31 -7.51
C GLN A 167 9.33 -14.08 -6.75
N LEU A 168 8.73 -14.29 -5.58
CA LEU A 168 8.05 -13.24 -4.83
C LEU A 168 8.58 -13.22 -3.40
N GLN A 169 8.71 -12.02 -2.86
CA GLN A 169 9.17 -11.77 -1.50
C GLN A 169 8.15 -10.90 -0.77
N PHE A 170 7.98 -11.14 0.53
CA PHE A 170 7.10 -10.39 1.41
C PHE A 170 7.81 -10.09 2.73
N LEU A 171 7.74 -8.84 3.20
CA LEU A 171 8.10 -8.49 4.58
C LEU A 171 6.83 -8.53 5.43
N ILE A 172 6.84 -9.33 6.49
CA ILE A 172 5.68 -9.65 7.31
C ILE A 172 5.94 -9.25 8.76
N ARG A 173 5.10 -8.34 9.29
CA ARG A 173 5.10 -8.03 10.71
C ARG A 173 4.48 -9.20 11.47
N LEU A 174 5.20 -9.71 12.45
CA LEU A 174 4.73 -10.74 13.37
C LEU A 174 3.98 -10.09 14.53
N LEU A 175 2.69 -10.43 14.65
CA LEU A 175 1.85 -10.04 15.77
C LEU A 175 1.87 -11.16 16.82
N PRO A 176 1.86 -10.85 18.13
CA PRO A 176 1.99 -11.85 19.20
C PRO A 176 1.02 -13.04 19.08
N ASN A 177 -0.22 -12.78 18.67
CA ASN A 177 -1.28 -13.77 18.49
C ASN A 177 -1.83 -13.80 17.05
N GLY A 178 -1.05 -13.33 16.07
CA GLY A 178 -1.48 -13.28 14.66
C GLY A 178 -1.51 -14.67 14.04
N VAL A 179 -2.59 -15.04 13.36
CA VAL A 179 -2.75 -16.39 12.77
C VAL A 179 -1.64 -16.70 11.74
N MET A 180 -1.32 -15.75 10.85
CA MET A 180 -0.17 -15.87 9.94
C MET A 180 1.15 -15.83 10.70
N SER A 181 1.28 -14.97 11.71
CA SER A 181 2.50 -14.83 12.50
C SER A 181 2.85 -16.13 13.25
N ASN A 182 1.86 -16.83 13.80
CA ASN A 182 2.04 -18.14 14.44
C ASN A 182 2.40 -19.20 13.40
N TYR A 183 1.75 -19.18 12.23
CA TYR A 183 2.13 -20.07 11.13
C TYR A 183 3.60 -19.89 10.73
N LEU A 184 4.07 -18.66 10.51
CA LEU A 184 5.45 -18.39 10.13
C LEU A 184 6.47 -18.80 11.21
N ARG A 185 6.15 -18.57 12.49
CA ARG A 185 7.06 -18.92 13.61
C ARG A 185 7.17 -20.42 13.85
N GLU A 186 6.08 -21.16 13.70
CA GLU A 186 5.96 -22.50 14.28
C GLU A 186 5.76 -23.62 13.25
N ARG A 187 5.29 -23.29 12.03
CA ARG A 187 4.76 -24.29 11.09
C ARG A 187 5.24 -24.13 9.66
N CYS A 188 5.70 -22.94 9.26
CA CYS A 188 6.12 -22.65 7.90
C CYS A 188 7.44 -23.35 7.58
N GLU A 189 7.45 -24.16 6.53
CA GLU A 189 8.63 -24.90 6.07
C GLU A 189 8.82 -24.71 4.57
N VAL A 190 10.08 -24.73 4.13
CA VAL A 190 10.43 -24.71 2.71
C VAL A 190 9.82 -25.93 2.01
N GLY A 191 9.24 -25.70 0.82
CA GLY A 191 8.54 -26.72 0.03
C GLY A 191 7.04 -26.80 0.31
N GLN A 192 6.52 -26.14 1.35
CA GLN A 192 5.08 -26.09 1.60
C GLN A 192 4.35 -25.22 0.57
N THR A 193 3.11 -25.60 0.26
CA THR A 193 2.23 -24.80 -0.59
C THR A 193 1.54 -23.71 0.22
N ILE A 194 1.58 -22.49 -0.29
CA ILE A 194 0.75 -21.37 0.18
C ILE A 194 -0.04 -20.80 -1.01
N TYR A 195 -1.35 -20.67 -0.86
CA TYR A 195 -2.19 -20.09 -1.91
C TYR A 195 -2.16 -18.57 -1.83
N MET A 196 -2.13 -17.95 -2.99
CA MET A 196 -2.05 -16.51 -3.16
C MET A 196 -3.18 -16.02 -4.07
N GLU A 197 -3.73 -14.86 -3.77
CA GLU A 197 -4.62 -14.11 -4.65
C GLU A 197 -3.99 -12.76 -5.00
N ALA A 198 -3.79 -12.50 -6.30
CA ALA A 198 -3.02 -11.34 -6.77
C ALA A 198 -3.32 -10.96 -8.25
N PRO A 199 -2.97 -9.73 -8.68
CA PRO A 199 -2.58 -8.59 -7.85
C PRO A 199 -3.78 -7.89 -7.23
N LEU A 200 -3.54 -7.19 -6.12
CA LEU A 200 -4.52 -6.36 -5.43
C LEU A 200 -3.91 -5.00 -5.06
N GLY A 201 -4.77 -4.01 -4.80
CA GLY A 201 -4.37 -2.69 -4.32
C GLY A 201 -4.22 -1.62 -5.40
N SER A 202 -4.39 -0.37 -4.97
CA SER A 202 -4.26 0.85 -5.78
C SER A 202 -3.03 1.69 -5.41
N PHE A 203 -2.30 1.30 -4.37
CA PHE A 203 -0.99 1.86 -4.03
C PHE A 203 0.09 1.23 -4.90
N TYR A 204 0.63 2.02 -5.83
CA TYR A 204 1.71 1.58 -6.71
C TYR A 204 2.54 2.77 -7.18
N LEU A 205 3.76 2.51 -7.66
CA LEU A 205 4.63 3.54 -8.22
C LEU A 205 3.97 4.15 -9.47
N ARG A 206 3.62 5.44 -9.41
CA ARG A 206 3.14 6.19 -10.57
C ARG A 206 4.33 6.47 -11.50
N GLU A 207 4.04 7.04 -12.66
CA GLU A 207 5.12 7.51 -13.54
C GLU A 207 5.99 8.52 -12.78
N VAL A 208 7.31 8.27 -12.79
CA VAL A 208 8.25 9.02 -11.95
C VAL A 208 8.72 10.27 -12.72
N GLU A 209 7.96 11.35 -12.58
CA GLU A 209 8.27 12.65 -13.21
C GLU A 209 8.97 13.63 -12.25
N ARG A 210 8.97 13.31 -10.95
CA ARG A 210 9.38 14.18 -9.85
C ARG A 210 10.25 13.43 -8.86
N PRO A 211 11.06 14.13 -8.05
CA PRO A 211 11.70 13.53 -6.89
C PRO A 211 10.69 12.83 -5.99
N LEU A 212 11.12 11.70 -5.42
CA LEU A 212 10.30 10.85 -4.58
C LEU A 212 10.75 10.92 -3.12
N VAL A 213 9.77 11.01 -2.22
CA VAL A 213 9.99 10.87 -0.78
C VAL A 213 9.22 9.66 -0.29
N PHE A 214 9.93 8.61 0.08
CA PHE A 214 9.35 7.37 0.60
C PHE A 214 9.40 7.38 2.12
N ILE A 215 8.26 7.13 2.76
CA ILE A 215 8.14 7.00 4.20
C ILE A 215 7.68 5.57 4.53
N ALA A 216 8.60 4.77 5.05
CA ALA A 216 8.36 3.38 5.42
C ALA A 216 8.31 3.21 6.93
N GLY A 217 7.21 2.64 7.45
CA GLY A 217 7.10 2.20 8.84
C GLY A 217 7.11 0.68 8.94
N GLY A 218 8.12 0.11 9.60
CA GLY A 218 8.24 -1.33 9.79
C GLY A 218 8.24 -2.09 8.45
N THR A 219 7.34 -3.06 8.31
CA THR A 219 7.23 -3.84 7.07
C THR A 219 6.57 -3.09 5.90
N GLY A 220 6.15 -1.84 6.10
CA GLY A 220 5.79 -0.93 5.00
C GLY A 220 6.94 -0.74 3.99
N LEU A 221 8.18 -1.04 4.39
CA LEU A 221 9.34 -1.15 3.50
C LEU A 221 9.08 -2.08 2.29
N SER A 222 8.26 -3.14 2.45
CA SER A 222 7.98 -4.11 1.41
C SER A 222 7.59 -3.44 0.09
N ALA A 223 6.57 -2.58 0.11
CA ALA A 223 6.10 -1.89 -1.09
C ALA A 223 7.22 -1.09 -1.77
N PHE A 224 8.05 -0.40 -0.97
CA PHE A 224 9.14 0.42 -1.49
C PHE A 224 10.28 -0.39 -2.08
N LEU A 225 10.58 -1.58 -1.59
CA LEU A 225 11.60 -2.45 -2.22
C LEU A 225 11.18 -2.83 -3.63
N GLY A 226 9.89 -3.13 -3.85
CA GLY A 226 9.35 -3.34 -5.19
C GLY A 226 9.47 -2.10 -6.08
N MET A 227 9.17 -0.91 -5.54
CA MET A 227 9.31 0.35 -6.28
C MET A 227 10.78 0.67 -6.61
N LEU A 228 11.68 0.50 -5.65
CA LEU A 228 13.12 0.76 -5.80
C LEU A 228 13.77 -0.21 -6.79
N ASP A 229 13.38 -1.48 -6.79
CA ASP A 229 13.79 -2.42 -7.85
C ASP A 229 13.43 -1.91 -9.24
N ASN A 230 12.23 -1.34 -9.39
CA ASN A 230 11.75 -0.85 -10.68
C ASN A 230 12.48 0.44 -11.09
N ILE A 231 12.73 1.34 -10.13
CA ILE A 231 13.46 2.60 -10.35
C ILE A 231 14.93 2.32 -10.71
N ALA A 232 15.57 1.35 -10.05
CA ALA A 232 16.98 1.00 -10.26
C ALA A 232 17.29 0.43 -11.65
N GLU A 233 16.26 0.07 -12.44
CA GLU A 233 16.41 -0.37 -13.84
C GLU A 233 16.19 0.78 -14.84
N GLN A 234 15.76 1.96 -14.38
CA GLN A 234 15.48 3.11 -15.24
C GLN A 234 16.69 4.05 -15.31
N PRO A 235 17.16 4.41 -16.52
CA PRO A 235 18.20 5.41 -16.66
C PRO A 235 17.67 6.78 -16.25
N ASN A 236 18.49 7.57 -15.54
CA ASN A 236 18.19 8.94 -15.12
C ASN A 236 16.92 9.09 -14.26
N ALA A 237 16.63 8.10 -13.41
CA ALA A 237 15.55 8.23 -12.45
C ALA A 237 15.71 9.50 -11.57
N PRO A 238 14.60 10.21 -11.28
CA PRO A 238 14.59 11.31 -10.32
C PRO A 238 15.14 10.90 -8.94
N ALA A 239 15.52 11.90 -8.14
CA ALA A 239 16.04 11.67 -6.80
C ALA A 239 15.02 10.95 -5.91
N VAL A 240 15.50 10.02 -5.09
CA VAL A 240 14.65 9.25 -4.17
C VAL A 240 15.26 9.32 -2.76
N HIS A 241 14.48 9.80 -1.80
CA HIS A 241 14.83 9.79 -0.39
C HIS A 241 13.90 8.82 0.37
N LEU A 242 14.45 7.79 1.01
CA LEU A 242 13.68 6.86 1.84
C LEU A 242 13.93 7.13 3.32
N TYR A 243 12.90 7.56 4.05
CA TYR A 243 12.89 7.53 5.50
C TYR A 243 12.34 6.19 5.97
N TYR A 244 13.13 5.41 6.70
CA TYR A 244 12.75 4.08 7.15
C TYR A 244 12.71 4.00 8.68
N GLY A 245 11.52 4.08 9.24
CA GLY A 245 11.28 4.00 10.68
C GLY A 245 10.96 2.58 11.14
N VAL A 246 11.63 2.12 12.19
CA VAL A 246 11.31 0.87 12.89
C VAL A 246 11.31 1.06 14.41
N SER A 247 10.76 0.08 15.14
CA SER A 247 10.73 0.11 16.60
C SER A 247 12.11 -0.10 17.19
N GLN A 248 12.76 -1.20 16.83
CA GLN A 248 14.07 -1.61 17.35
C GLN A 248 15.03 -1.87 16.18
N GLU A 249 16.33 -1.81 16.45
CA GLU A 249 17.39 -2.07 15.45
C GLU A 249 17.24 -3.44 14.77
N ALA A 250 16.83 -4.45 15.54
CA ALA A 250 16.61 -5.81 15.03
C ALA A 250 15.50 -5.90 13.97
N ASP A 251 14.58 -4.92 13.92
CA ASP A 251 13.50 -4.90 12.94
C ASP A 251 13.93 -4.32 11.58
N LEU A 252 15.16 -3.81 11.47
CA LEU A 252 15.72 -3.32 10.20
C LEU A 252 15.89 -4.47 9.21
N CYS A 253 15.06 -4.47 8.17
CA CYS A 253 15.14 -5.45 7.09
C CYS A 253 15.96 -4.94 5.91
N GLU A 254 16.46 -5.88 5.08
CA GLU A 254 16.98 -5.63 3.73
C GLU A 254 18.07 -4.53 3.65
N GLN A 255 18.84 -4.34 4.73
CA GLN A 255 19.85 -3.27 4.82
C GLN A 255 20.92 -3.38 3.74
N GLN A 256 21.34 -4.60 3.39
CA GLN A 256 22.31 -4.83 2.32
C GLN A 256 21.76 -4.41 0.95
N ARG A 257 20.48 -4.67 0.68
CA ARG A 257 19.81 -4.28 -0.57
C ARG A 257 19.61 -2.77 -0.64
N LEU A 258 19.22 -2.14 0.48
CA LEU A 258 19.15 -0.69 0.60
C LEU A 258 20.52 -0.04 0.36
N HIS A 259 21.60 -0.60 0.91
CA HIS A 259 22.95 -0.13 0.63
C HIS A 259 23.32 -0.30 -0.85
N ALA A 260 23.04 -1.45 -1.46
CA ALA A 260 23.31 -1.69 -2.88
C ALA A 260 22.58 -0.70 -3.81
N TYR A 261 21.39 -0.23 -3.43
CA TYR A 261 20.72 0.84 -4.16
C TYR A 261 21.51 2.16 -4.17
N THR A 262 22.22 2.49 -3.09
CA THR A 262 23.05 3.72 -3.04
C THR A 262 24.24 3.65 -4.01
N GLU A 263 24.72 2.44 -4.31
CA GLU A 263 25.78 2.22 -5.28
C GLU A 263 25.26 2.27 -6.72
N ARG A 264 24.03 1.78 -6.95
CA ARG A 264 23.41 1.68 -8.28
C ARG A 264 22.67 2.95 -8.72
N MET A 265 22.15 3.74 -7.78
CA MET A 265 21.32 4.92 -8.03
C MET A 265 21.99 6.15 -7.40
N PRO A 266 22.71 6.99 -8.18
CA PRO A 266 23.45 8.14 -7.65
C PRO A 266 22.60 9.14 -6.85
N ASN A 267 21.31 9.22 -7.15
CA ASN A 267 20.36 10.14 -6.50
C ASN A 267 19.47 9.43 -5.46
N PHE A 268 19.81 8.20 -5.06
CA PHE A 268 19.12 7.50 -3.98
C PHE A 268 19.87 7.67 -2.66
N ASN A 269 19.12 7.94 -1.60
CA ASN A 269 19.63 7.81 -0.25
C ASN A 269 18.50 7.34 0.69
N TYR A 270 18.88 6.77 1.82
CA TYR A 270 17.93 6.32 2.82
C TYR A 270 18.42 6.66 4.22
N GLN A 271 17.47 6.86 5.13
CA GLN A 271 17.71 7.23 6.52
C GLN A 271 16.96 6.27 7.45
N PRO A 272 17.65 5.30 8.08
CA PRO A 272 17.06 4.47 9.12
C PRO A 272 16.83 5.31 10.39
N ILE A 273 15.65 5.16 10.99
CA ILE A 273 15.21 5.89 12.19
C ILE A 273 14.66 4.87 13.19
N ILE A 274 15.21 4.83 14.40
CA ILE A 274 14.84 3.85 15.43
C ILE A 274 14.16 4.56 16.60
N SER A 275 12.90 4.20 16.88
CA SER A 275 12.14 4.85 17.97
C SER A 275 12.58 4.38 19.36
N GLN A 276 12.99 3.12 19.51
CA GLN A 276 13.48 2.52 20.75
C GLN A 276 14.92 2.03 20.55
N ALA A 277 15.79 2.97 20.23
CA ALA A 277 17.19 2.68 19.94
C ALA A 277 17.95 2.24 21.20
N SER A 278 18.90 1.31 21.04
CA SER A 278 19.86 0.99 22.09
C SER A 278 20.91 2.09 22.22
N ASP A 279 21.66 2.08 23.32
CA ASP A 279 22.78 3.00 23.55
C ASP A 279 23.90 2.88 22.49
N ASN A 280 23.94 1.79 21.73
CA ASN A 280 24.93 1.55 20.67
C ASN A 280 24.52 2.15 19.32
N TRP A 281 23.26 2.56 19.15
CA TRP A 281 22.79 3.14 17.91
C TRP A 281 23.32 4.55 17.72
N THR A 282 23.98 4.78 16.59
CA THR A 282 24.57 6.09 16.25
C THR A 282 23.78 6.83 15.17
N GLY A 283 22.72 6.21 14.64
CA GLY A 283 21.85 6.80 13.63
C GLY A 283 20.76 7.69 14.24
N LYS A 284 19.73 7.97 13.45
CA LYS A 284 18.60 8.81 13.87
C LYS A 284 17.68 8.05 14.83
N THR A 285 17.17 8.75 15.83
CA THR A 285 16.25 8.20 16.84
C THR A 285 14.94 8.97 16.88
N GLY A 286 13.89 8.36 17.43
CA GLY A 286 12.56 8.98 17.52
C GLY A 286 11.64 8.61 16.37
N PHE A 287 10.77 9.54 15.96
CA PHE A 287 9.75 9.29 14.93
C PHE A 287 10.10 9.98 13.61
N ILE A 288 9.57 9.46 12.49
CA ILE A 288 9.98 9.90 11.15
C ILE A 288 9.71 11.39 10.91
N GLN A 289 8.53 11.89 11.32
CA GLN A 289 8.14 13.27 11.11
C GLN A 289 9.09 14.29 11.76
N ASP A 290 9.80 13.89 12.82
CA ASP A 290 10.76 14.74 13.52
C ASP A 290 12.05 14.97 12.71
N HIS A 291 12.28 14.15 11.67
CA HIS A 291 13.45 14.24 10.80
C HIS A 291 13.14 14.78 9.40
N LEU A 292 11.87 15.11 9.13
CA LEU A 292 11.50 15.78 7.90
C LEU A 292 11.97 17.23 7.93
N ASN A 293 12.50 17.72 6.80
CA ASN A 293 12.99 19.07 6.67
C ASN A 293 12.10 19.86 5.70
N LYS A 294 11.37 20.85 6.22
CA LYS A 294 10.47 21.69 5.43
C LYS A 294 11.20 22.42 4.31
N ASP A 295 12.34 23.05 4.62
CA ASP A 295 13.05 23.88 3.66
C ASP A 295 13.53 23.03 2.48
N GLN A 296 14.09 21.84 2.77
CA GLN A 296 14.51 20.88 1.75
C GLN A 296 13.34 20.37 0.90
N LEU A 297 12.22 20.01 1.53
CA LEU A 297 11.03 19.54 0.80
C LEU A 297 10.39 20.66 -0.05
N ALA A 298 10.52 21.91 0.36
CA ALA A 298 9.97 23.06 -0.36
C ALA A 298 10.83 23.51 -1.55
N GLU A 299 12.05 23.00 -1.72
CA GLU A 299 12.96 23.38 -2.82
C GLU A 299 12.38 23.07 -4.21
N GLN A 300 11.56 22.02 -4.32
CA GLN A 300 10.95 21.58 -5.58
C GLN A 300 9.68 20.77 -5.33
N ALA A 301 8.85 20.64 -6.36
CA ALA A 301 7.70 19.75 -6.29
C ALA A 301 8.13 18.28 -6.19
N PHE A 302 7.46 17.51 -5.34
CA PHE A 302 7.80 16.10 -5.09
C PHE A 302 6.54 15.24 -4.94
N ASP A 303 6.72 13.94 -5.13
CA ASP A 303 5.68 12.95 -4.85
C ASP A 303 6.09 12.13 -3.62
N MET A 304 5.21 12.10 -2.62
CA MET A 304 5.44 11.40 -1.36
C MET A 304 4.60 10.14 -1.29
N TYR A 305 5.24 9.04 -0.91
CA TYR A 305 4.59 7.75 -0.71
C TYR A 305 4.76 7.34 0.75
N LEU A 306 3.63 7.02 1.40
CA LEU A 306 3.57 6.63 2.81
C LEU A 306 3.08 5.18 2.90
N CYS A 307 3.86 4.29 3.52
CA CYS A 307 3.42 2.90 3.70
C CYS A 307 3.81 2.38 5.09
N GLY A 308 2.83 1.89 5.84
CA GLY A 308 3.05 1.35 7.18
C GLY A 308 1.86 1.55 8.14
N PRO A 309 2.11 1.63 9.45
CA PRO A 309 1.06 1.78 10.46
C PRO A 309 0.29 3.10 10.33
N PRO A 310 -1.04 3.12 10.53
CA PRO A 310 -1.84 4.35 10.47
C PRO A 310 -1.28 5.52 11.31
N PRO A 311 -0.83 5.32 12.57
CA PRO A 311 -0.31 6.43 13.37
C PRO A 311 0.88 7.16 12.75
N MET A 312 1.75 6.43 12.02
CA MET A 312 2.90 7.03 11.33
C MET A 312 2.43 7.86 10.13
N ILE A 313 1.47 7.33 9.36
CA ILE A 313 0.92 8.02 8.18
C ILE A 313 0.24 9.32 8.58
N GLU A 314 -0.59 9.27 9.64
CA GLU A 314 -1.29 10.46 10.13
C GLU A 314 -0.32 11.48 10.75
N ALA A 315 0.73 11.05 11.45
CA ALA A 315 1.75 11.96 11.98
C ALA A 315 2.47 12.74 10.85
N VAL A 316 2.79 12.09 9.73
CA VAL A 316 3.41 12.75 8.58
C VAL A 316 2.43 13.69 7.87
N LYS A 317 1.17 13.27 7.67
CA LYS A 317 0.13 14.15 7.11
C LYS A 317 -0.08 15.40 7.98
N SER A 318 -0.16 15.24 9.30
CA SER A 318 -0.29 16.36 10.24
C SER A 318 0.91 17.30 10.12
N TRP A 319 2.13 16.75 10.11
CA TRP A 319 3.34 17.56 9.96
C TRP A 319 3.33 18.37 8.65
N LEU A 320 2.93 17.78 7.52
CA LEU A 320 2.81 18.49 6.24
C LEU A 320 1.81 19.65 6.33
N GLY A 321 0.66 19.42 6.98
CA GLY A 321 -0.36 20.43 7.25
C GLY A 321 0.14 21.58 8.12
N ASP A 322 0.80 21.26 9.24
CA ASP A 322 1.37 22.24 10.18
C ASP A 322 2.47 23.08 9.53
N GLN A 323 3.27 22.47 8.65
CA GLN A 323 4.28 23.17 7.88
C GLN A 323 3.70 23.99 6.72
N ALA A 324 2.42 23.84 6.41
CA ALA A 324 1.73 24.43 5.25
C ALA A 324 2.50 24.20 3.93
N LEU A 325 3.12 23.03 3.78
CA LEU A 325 3.85 22.66 2.56
C LEU A 325 2.88 22.64 1.37
N GLN A 326 3.40 23.00 0.20
CA GLN A 326 2.64 23.06 -1.05
C GLN A 326 3.38 22.28 -2.14
N ASN A 327 2.72 22.06 -3.27
CA ASN A 327 3.31 21.44 -4.47
C ASN A 327 3.79 19.99 -4.29
N TYR A 328 3.13 19.23 -3.43
CA TYR A 328 3.36 17.80 -3.29
C TYR A 328 2.13 16.97 -3.66
N ARG A 329 2.34 15.71 -3.99
CA ARG A 329 1.28 14.68 -4.05
C ARG A 329 1.55 13.64 -2.97
N ILE A 330 0.48 13.09 -2.36
CA ILE A 330 0.60 12.01 -1.37
C ILE A 330 -0.12 10.79 -1.90
N TYR A 331 0.58 9.66 -1.86
CA TYR A 331 0.02 8.33 -2.00
C TYR A 331 0.25 7.59 -0.68
N SER A 332 -0.76 6.91 -0.15
CA SER A 332 -0.61 6.21 1.13
C SER A 332 -1.28 4.85 1.14
N GLU A 333 -0.64 3.88 1.80
CA GLU A 333 -1.18 2.55 2.09
C GLU A 333 -1.05 2.28 3.59
N LYS A 334 -2.19 1.97 4.23
CA LYS A 334 -2.27 1.72 5.67
C LYS A 334 -2.27 0.23 5.95
N PHE A 335 -1.34 -0.25 6.76
CA PHE A 335 -1.31 -1.65 7.19
C PHE A 335 -2.19 -1.84 8.41
N LEU A 336 -3.43 -2.24 8.16
CA LEU A 336 -4.46 -2.47 9.18
C LEU A 336 -4.43 -3.92 9.67
N GLN A 337 -4.83 -4.12 10.92
CA GLN A 337 -5.04 -5.48 11.43
C GLN A 337 -6.35 -6.02 10.83
N SER A 338 -6.28 -7.15 10.13
CA SER A 338 -7.47 -7.81 9.60
C SER A 338 -8.33 -8.36 10.74
N ASN A 339 -9.65 -8.18 10.67
CA ASN A 339 -10.67 -8.67 11.62
C ASN A 339 -10.73 -8.01 13.01
N THR A 340 -10.43 -6.71 13.14
CA THR A 340 -10.72 -5.97 14.39
C THR A 340 -12.22 -5.74 14.63
N SER A 341 -13.06 -5.90 13.61
CA SER A 341 -14.53 -5.82 13.72
C SER A 341 -15.15 -7.19 14.02
N ARG A 342 -15.14 -7.57 15.29
CA ARG A 342 -16.16 -8.41 15.96
C ARG A 342 -15.94 -8.37 17.48
N LEU A 343 -16.49 -7.35 18.12
CA LEU A 343 -16.97 -7.42 19.49
C LEU A 343 -18.44 -6.98 19.51
#